data_AF-A0A7L3X0A7-F1
#
_entry.id   AF-A0A7L3X0A7-F1
#
_cell.length_a   1.000
_cell.length_b   1.000
_cell.length_c   1.000
_cell.angle_alpha   90.00
_cell.angle_beta   90.00
_cell.angle_gamma   90.00
#
_symmetry.space_group_name_H-M   'P 1'
#
loop_
_entity.id
_entity.type
_entity.pdbx_description
1 polymer ?
#
loop_
_entity_poly.entity_id
_entity_poly.type
_entity_poly.pdbx_seq_one_letter_code
_entity_poly.pdbx_strand_id
1 'polypeptide(L)'
;MTSVKEQEAIRKLMVFLQEWDSAHRVARSRILDNFIQSNDGKTQPELELEFSQGASLFLARLTTWLRMTYIYSTCLNKLLRSIGIFLSATKGHGYLTEFLDIGGVLILLEILGLNHLKEEDKRESVKLLQLVADAGRKYKELICDSYGVQSLAEFLATSNSAEAQKDVQVLLASLGRDNPKYQNQVYNGLIAVLPCTSPQAQQLALQALRVMQ
;
A
#
# COMPACT_ATOMS: atom_id res chain seq x y z
N MET A 1 -12.09 -0.59 37.26
CA MET A 1 -11.19 -1.76 37.43
C MET A 1 -11.29 -2.59 36.15
N THR A 2 -10.20 -2.72 35.40
CA THR A 2 -10.14 -3.61 34.22
C THR A 2 -10.35 -5.06 34.65
N SER A 3 -11.08 -5.84 33.88
CA SER A 3 -11.33 -7.25 34.21
C SER A 3 -10.06 -8.09 34.09
N VAL A 4 -9.99 -9.22 34.80
CA VAL A 4 -8.86 -10.18 34.70
C VAL A 4 -8.64 -10.64 33.25
N LYS A 5 -9.73 -10.77 32.47
CA LYS A 5 -9.65 -11.16 31.04
C LYS A 5 -9.02 -10.07 30.18
N GLU A 6 -9.32 -8.80 30.45
CA GLU A 6 -8.74 -7.65 29.74
C GLU A 6 -7.25 -7.52 30.05
N GLN A 7 -6.85 -7.72 31.31
CA GLN A 7 -5.44 -7.69 31.71
C GLN A 7 -4.62 -8.78 31.00
N GLU A 8 -5.17 -9.99 30.88
CA GLU A 8 -4.52 -11.08 30.16
C GLU A 8 -4.41 -10.80 28.65
N ALA A 9 -5.44 -10.21 28.04
CA ALA A 9 -5.42 -9.83 26.63
C ALA A 9 -4.36 -8.76 26.34
N ILE A 10 -4.27 -7.73 27.19
CA ILE A 10 -3.22 -6.70 27.12
C ILE A 10 -1.83 -7.33 27.29
N ARG A 11 -1.67 -8.27 28.23
CA ARG A 11 -0.39 -8.99 28.41
C ARG A 11 0.03 -9.74 27.15
N LYS A 12 -0.90 -10.43 26.50
CA LYS A 12 -0.64 -11.15 25.23
C LYS A 12 -0.22 -10.19 24.12
N LEU A 13 -0.90 -9.05 23.99
CA LEU A 13 -0.50 -8.00 23.05
C LEU A 13 0.94 -7.55 23.31
N MET A 14 1.29 -7.23 24.56
CA MET A 14 2.64 -6.76 24.89
C MET A 14 3.72 -7.79 24.57
N VAL A 15 3.47 -9.07 24.82
CA VAL A 15 4.39 -10.16 24.45
C VAL A 15 4.55 -10.24 22.94
N PHE A 16 3.45 -10.17 22.17
CA PHE A 16 3.50 -10.17 20.71
C PHE A 16 4.31 -8.98 20.15
N LEU A 17 4.09 -7.78 20.68
CA LEU A 17 4.83 -6.59 20.27
C LEU A 17 6.33 -6.71 20.60
N GLN A 18 6.66 -7.25 21.77
CA GLN A 18 8.04 -7.52 22.17
C GLN A 18 8.71 -8.58 21.28
N GLU A 19 7.97 -9.61 20.87
CA GLU A 19 8.43 -10.60 19.91
C GLU A 19 8.79 -9.93 18.57
N TRP A 20 7.93 -9.06 18.05
CA TRP A 20 8.23 -8.28 16.84
C TRP A 20 9.48 -7.39 16.98
N ASP A 21 9.58 -6.67 18.10
CA ASP A 21 10.65 -5.71 18.36
C ASP A 21 12.01 -6.42 18.46
N SER A 22 12.05 -7.61 19.07
CA SER A 22 13.26 -8.44 19.21
C SER A 22 13.54 -9.38 18.04
N ALA A 23 12.58 -9.58 17.14
CA ALA A 23 12.70 -10.53 16.05
C ALA A 23 13.74 -10.12 15.00
N HIS A 24 14.55 -11.10 14.59
CA HIS A 24 15.39 -11.00 13.40
C HIS A 24 14.56 -11.27 12.13
N ARG A 25 15.19 -11.05 10.97
CA ARG A 25 14.56 -11.11 9.64
C ARG A 25 13.64 -12.32 9.40
N VAL A 26 14.10 -13.53 9.71
CA VAL A 26 13.32 -14.77 9.48
C VAL A 26 12.11 -14.84 10.41
N ALA A 27 12.29 -14.52 11.70
CA ALA A 27 11.21 -14.47 12.67
C ALA A 27 10.16 -13.41 12.29
N ARG A 28 10.58 -12.20 11.88
CA ARG A 28 9.65 -11.17 11.37
C ARG A 28 8.85 -11.65 10.16
N SER A 29 9.50 -12.34 9.21
CA SER A 29 8.76 -12.92 8.08
C SER A 29 7.67 -13.90 8.52
N ARG A 30 7.93 -14.74 9.53
CA ARG A 30 6.93 -15.69 10.05
C ARG A 30 5.80 -14.99 10.78
N ILE A 31 6.11 -13.96 11.57
CA ILE A 31 5.10 -13.12 12.23
C ILE A 31 4.18 -12.48 11.18
N LEU A 32 4.74 -11.94 10.09
CA LEU A 32 3.96 -11.37 8.99
C LEU A 32 3.07 -12.42 8.31
N ASP A 33 3.60 -13.61 8.03
CA ASP A 33 2.81 -14.70 7.42
C ASP A 33 1.62 -15.09 8.31
N ASN A 34 1.86 -15.32 9.60
CA ASN A 34 0.81 -15.66 10.57
C ASN A 34 -0.22 -14.53 10.69
N PHE A 35 0.23 -13.27 10.73
CA PHE A 35 -0.64 -12.11 10.78
C PHE A 35 -1.54 -12.04 9.54
N ILE A 36 -0.96 -12.17 8.34
CA ILE A 36 -1.71 -12.13 7.08
C ILE A 36 -2.76 -13.24 7.05
N GLN A 37 -2.36 -14.48 7.35
CA GLN A 37 -3.27 -15.62 7.32
C GLN A 37 -4.45 -15.46 8.30
N SER A 38 -4.21 -14.81 9.45
CA SER A 38 -5.21 -14.71 10.51
C SER A 38 -6.11 -13.50 10.39
N ASN A 39 -5.68 -12.44 9.67
CA ASN A 39 -6.32 -11.12 9.70
C ASN A 39 -6.83 -10.61 8.35
N ASP A 40 -6.60 -11.33 7.26
CA ASP A 40 -7.08 -10.93 5.94
C ASP A 40 -8.62 -10.74 5.93
N GLY A 41 -9.08 -9.62 5.38
CA GLY A 41 -10.49 -9.27 5.30
C GLY A 41 -11.17 -8.78 6.59
N LYS A 42 -10.44 -8.63 7.70
CA LYS A 42 -11.02 -8.12 8.96
C LYS A 42 -11.36 -6.63 8.90
N THR A 43 -12.41 -6.27 9.63
CA THR A 43 -12.81 -4.89 9.89
C THR A 43 -12.01 -4.28 11.03
N GLN A 44 -12.03 -2.94 11.16
CA GLN A 44 -11.32 -2.28 12.26
C GLN A 44 -11.75 -2.81 13.64
N PRO A 45 -13.05 -2.96 13.98
CA PRO A 45 -13.44 -3.48 15.29
C PRO A 45 -12.90 -4.90 15.58
N GLU A 46 -12.79 -5.75 14.57
CA GLU A 46 -12.24 -7.11 14.72
C GLU A 46 -10.73 -7.07 14.97
N LEU A 47 -10.01 -6.22 14.25
CA LEU A 47 -8.58 -5.97 14.50
C LEU A 47 -8.36 -5.40 15.91
N GLU A 48 -9.14 -4.41 16.31
CA GLU A 48 -9.01 -3.84 17.65
C GLU A 48 -9.39 -4.84 18.75
N LEU A 49 -10.36 -5.71 18.50
CA LEU A 49 -10.68 -6.79 19.44
C LEU A 49 -9.51 -7.79 19.58
N GLU A 50 -8.89 -8.20 18.47
CA GLU A 50 -7.73 -9.09 18.48
C GLU A 50 -6.54 -8.47 19.21
N PHE A 51 -6.30 -7.19 18.97
CA PHE A 51 -5.17 -6.47 19.53
C PHE A 51 -5.49 -5.71 20.82
N SER A 52 -6.55 -6.07 21.55
CA SER A 52 -6.90 -5.44 22.83
C SER A 52 -6.94 -3.90 22.78
N GLN A 53 -7.51 -3.35 21.70
CA GLN A 53 -7.58 -1.93 21.36
C GLN A 53 -6.21 -1.27 21.10
N GLY A 54 -5.22 -2.07 20.71
CA GLY A 54 -3.85 -1.65 20.44
C GLY A 54 -3.38 -1.99 19.04
N ALA A 55 -4.28 -2.14 18.06
CA ALA A 55 -3.89 -2.55 16.71
C ALA A 55 -2.99 -1.50 16.03
N SER A 56 -3.25 -0.20 16.25
CA SER A 56 -2.38 0.90 15.81
C SER A 56 -0.93 0.78 16.30
N LEU A 57 -0.70 0.17 17.47
CA LEU A 57 0.68 -0.03 17.98
C LEU A 57 1.47 -1.00 17.10
N PHE A 58 0.79 -1.99 16.50
CA PHE A 58 1.43 -2.89 15.56
C PHE A 58 1.60 -2.22 14.20
N LEU A 59 0.59 -1.49 13.72
CA LEU A 59 0.71 -0.70 12.49
C LEU A 59 1.90 0.26 12.54
N ALA A 60 2.08 1.02 13.63
CA ALA A 60 3.20 1.93 13.83
C ALA A 60 4.56 1.23 13.71
N ARG A 61 4.67 -0.01 14.19
CA ARG A 61 5.88 -0.83 14.06
C ARG A 61 6.11 -1.30 12.63
N LEU A 62 5.06 -1.72 11.93
CA LEU A 62 5.13 -2.11 10.52
C LEU A 62 5.56 -0.94 9.64
N THR A 63 4.97 0.24 9.83
CA THR A 63 5.28 1.44 9.03
C THR A 63 6.67 1.99 9.34
N THR A 64 7.09 1.97 10.61
CA THR A 64 8.48 2.31 10.98
C THR A 64 9.46 1.34 10.33
N TRP A 65 9.18 0.03 10.39
CA TRP A 65 10.04 -0.98 9.76
C TRP A 65 10.09 -0.83 8.23
N LEU A 66 8.95 -0.51 7.60
CA LEU A 66 8.88 -0.20 6.17
C LEU A 66 9.82 0.95 5.83
N ARG A 67 9.69 2.08 6.52
CA ARG A 67 10.51 3.28 6.29
C ARG A 67 12.01 3.02 6.44
N MET A 68 12.40 2.20 7.41
CA MET A 68 13.81 1.88 7.65
C MET A 68 14.39 0.88 6.65
N THR A 69 13.55 0.06 6.01
CA THR A 69 14.06 -1.13 5.30
C THR A 69 13.62 -1.28 3.85
N TYR A 70 12.64 -0.53 3.33
CA TYR A 70 12.09 -0.77 1.99
C TYR A 70 13.14 -0.80 0.85
N ILE A 71 14.26 -0.09 1.01
CA ILE A 71 15.38 -0.09 0.05
C ILE A 71 16.13 -1.42 0.03
N TYR A 72 16.23 -2.15 1.15
CA TYR A 72 17.05 -3.38 1.27
C TYR A 72 16.24 -4.58 1.80
N SER A 73 14.93 -4.43 1.94
CA SER A 73 14.06 -5.40 2.60
C SER A 73 13.85 -6.62 1.71
N THR A 74 13.80 -7.77 2.34
CA THR A 74 13.70 -9.07 1.68
C THR A 74 12.36 -9.78 1.90
N CYS A 75 11.50 -9.17 2.72
CA CYS A 75 10.14 -9.62 2.97
C CYS A 75 9.15 -8.47 2.73
N LEU A 76 9.51 -7.55 1.83
CA LEU A 76 8.78 -6.32 1.57
C LEU A 76 7.33 -6.61 1.15
N ASN A 77 7.10 -7.58 0.26
CA ASN A 77 5.75 -8.01 -0.12
C ASN A 77 4.88 -8.36 1.11
N LYS A 78 5.40 -9.15 2.05
CA LYS A 78 4.65 -9.53 3.27
C LYS A 78 4.36 -8.31 4.15
N LEU A 79 5.34 -7.42 4.29
CA LEU A 79 5.18 -6.20 5.06
C LEU A 79 4.10 -5.29 4.45
N LEU A 80 4.13 -5.09 3.13
CA LEU A 80 3.13 -4.30 2.41
C LEU A 80 1.74 -4.94 2.52
N ARG A 81 1.63 -6.27 2.37
CA ARG A 81 0.36 -7.00 2.57
C ARG A 81 -0.19 -6.83 3.99
N SER A 82 0.66 -6.93 5.01
CA SER A 82 0.25 -6.69 6.40
C SER A 82 -0.26 -5.26 6.62
N ILE A 83 0.40 -4.25 6.03
CA ILE A 83 -0.10 -2.86 6.05
C ILE A 83 -1.44 -2.76 5.30
N GLY A 84 -1.57 -3.46 4.18
CA GLY A 84 -2.80 -3.51 3.38
C GLY A 84 -4.03 -3.97 4.16
N ILE A 85 -3.88 -4.92 5.10
CA ILE A 85 -4.95 -5.35 5.99
C ILE A 85 -5.49 -4.19 6.84
N PHE A 86 -4.60 -3.33 7.36
CA PHE A 86 -5.03 -2.15 8.09
C PHE A 86 -5.70 -1.12 7.18
N LEU A 87 -5.14 -0.87 6.00
CA LEU A 87 -5.67 0.15 5.08
C LEU A 87 -7.01 -0.25 4.45
N SER A 88 -7.28 -1.54 4.28
CA SER A 88 -8.53 -2.06 3.73
C SER A 88 -9.62 -2.29 4.78
N ALA A 89 -9.28 -2.21 6.08
CA ALA A 89 -10.22 -2.45 7.17
C ALA A 89 -11.38 -1.43 7.16
N THR A 90 -12.60 -1.91 7.02
CA THR A 90 -13.81 -1.06 7.07
C THR A 90 -13.85 -0.26 8.38
N LYS A 91 -14.14 1.04 8.26
CA LYS A 91 -14.11 2.07 9.33
C LYS A 91 -12.72 2.44 9.85
N GLY A 92 -11.64 1.82 9.36
CA GLY A 92 -10.25 2.04 9.78
C GLY A 92 -9.59 3.33 9.30
N HIS A 93 -10.32 4.45 9.20
CA HIS A 93 -9.75 5.73 8.73
C HIS A 93 -8.58 6.24 9.58
N GLY A 94 -8.51 5.84 10.86
CA GLY A 94 -7.36 6.12 11.74
C GLY A 94 -6.07 5.50 11.19
N TYR A 95 -6.11 4.24 10.80
CA TYR A 95 -4.95 3.54 10.24
C TYR A 95 -4.43 4.18 8.95
N LEU A 96 -5.35 4.59 8.07
CA LEU A 96 -4.97 5.34 6.87
C LEU A 96 -4.28 6.66 7.23
N THR A 97 -4.82 7.39 8.21
CA THR A 97 -4.21 8.67 8.65
C THR A 97 -2.79 8.44 9.20
N GLU A 98 -2.62 7.46 10.09
CA GLU A 98 -1.30 7.09 10.64
C GLU A 98 -0.29 6.70 9.54
N PHE A 99 -0.75 5.98 8.51
CA PHE A 99 0.09 5.61 7.36
C PHE A 99 0.47 6.81 6.48
N LEU A 100 -0.43 7.79 6.34
CA LEU A 100 -0.15 8.99 5.56
C LEU A 100 0.80 9.94 6.31
N ASP A 101 0.66 10.07 7.63
CA ASP A 101 1.47 10.96 8.48
C ASP A 101 2.96 10.62 8.46
N ILE A 102 3.32 9.33 8.27
CA ILE A 102 4.71 8.91 8.12
C ILE A 102 5.26 9.08 6.69
N GLY A 103 4.47 9.61 5.76
CA GLY A 103 4.82 9.77 4.36
C GLY A 103 4.62 8.50 3.53
N GLY A 104 3.66 7.64 3.90
CA GLY A 104 3.46 6.34 3.27
C GLY A 104 3.32 6.38 1.75
N VAL A 105 2.62 7.38 1.19
CA VAL A 105 2.48 7.55 -0.27
C VAL A 105 3.83 7.71 -0.97
N LEU A 106 4.73 8.55 -0.42
CA LEU A 106 6.06 8.76 -1.01
C LEU A 106 6.89 7.47 -1.01
N ILE A 107 6.87 6.73 0.11
CA ILE A 107 7.56 5.44 0.22
C ILE A 107 7.03 4.45 -0.82
N LEU A 108 5.72 4.37 -1.00
CA LEU A 108 5.10 3.48 -1.98
C LEU A 108 5.50 3.83 -3.42
N LEU A 109 5.54 5.13 -3.75
CA LEU A 109 5.97 5.59 -5.07
C LEU A 109 7.46 5.35 -5.32
N GLU A 110 8.31 5.55 -4.32
CA GLU A 110 9.74 5.26 -4.40
C GLU A 110 10.00 3.77 -4.65
N ILE A 111 9.26 2.87 -4.01
CA ILE A 111 9.36 1.41 -4.24
C ILE A 111 9.22 1.06 -5.73
N LEU A 112 8.35 1.76 -6.48
CA LEU A 112 8.14 1.49 -7.91
C LEU A 112 9.40 1.76 -8.74
N GLY A 113 10.17 2.78 -8.37
CA GLY A 113 11.40 3.20 -9.05
C GLY A 113 12.65 2.40 -8.69
N LEU A 114 12.58 1.50 -7.69
CA LEU A 114 13.74 0.71 -7.27
C LEU A 114 13.95 -0.51 -8.19
N ASN A 115 14.98 -0.47 -9.03
CA ASN A 115 15.24 -1.48 -10.06
C ASN A 115 15.59 -2.87 -9.52
N HIS A 116 16.15 -2.97 -8.32
CA HIS A 116 16.54 -4.25 -7.71
C HIS A 116 15.40 -4.95 -6.97
N LEU A 117 14.27 -4.26 -6.74
CA LEU A 117 13.09 -4.87 -6.14
C LEU A 117 12.34 -5.72 -7.14
N LYS A 118 11.70 -6.77 -6.65
CA LYS A 118 10.92 -7.67 -7.50
C LYS A 118 9.60 -7.01 -7.91
N GLU A 119 9.08 -7.42 -9.06
CA GLU A 119 7.77 -6.99 -9.55
C GLU A 119 6.64 -7.30 -8.55
N GLU A 120 6.74 -8.39 -7.78
CA GLU A 120 5.76 -8.73 -6.73
C GLU A 120 5.69 -7.70 -5.59
N ASP A 121 6.84 -7.10 -5.24
CA ASP A 121 6.90 -6.07 -4.20
C ASP A 121 6.33 -4.75 -4.74
N LYS A 122 6.71 -4.38 -5.97
CA LYS A 122 6.20 -3.17 -6.64
C LYS A 122 4.71 -3.23 -6.87
N ARG A 123 4.20 -4.38 -7.32
CA ARG A 123 2.77 -4.62 -7.52
C ARG A 123 2.00 -4.45 -6.21
N GLU A 124 2.52 -4.95 -5.09
CA GLU A 124 1.86 -4.78 -3.80
C GLU A 124 1.84 -3.30 -3.37
N SER A 125 2.89 -2.53 -3.70
CA SER A 125 2.90 -1.08 -3.51
C SER A 125 1.78 -0.38 -4.28
N VAL A 126 1.55 -0.77 -5.54
CA VAL A 126 0.43 -0.26 -6.36
C VAL A 126 -0.92 -0.55 -5.72
N LYS A 127 -1.12 -1.75 -5.15
CA LYS A 127 -2.37 -2.07 -4.44
C LYS A 127 -2.59 -1.19 -3.22
N LEU A 128 -1.55 -0.89 -2.45
CA LEU A 128 -1.67 0.03 -1.32
C LEU A 128 -2.00 1.46 -1.78
N LEU A 129 -1.38 1.93 -2.88
CA LEU A 129 -1.75 3.21 -3.49
C LEU A 129 -3.20 3.23 -3.97
N GLN A 130 -3.71 2.11 -4.48
CA GLN A 130 -5.12 1.96 -4.85
C GLN A 130 -6.04 2.08 -3.63
N LEU A 131 -5.73 1.42 -2.51
CA LEU A 131 -6.49 1.57 -1.26
C LEU A 131 -6.51 3.03 -0.77
N VAL A 132 -5.38 3.73 -0.88
CA VAL A 132 -5.29 5.16 -0.56
C VAL A 132 -6.17 5.99 -1.50
N ALA A 133 -6.11 5.76 -2.81
CA ALA A 133 -6.91 6.45 -3.81
C ALA A 133 -8.43 6.23 -3.63
N ASP A 134 -8.82 5.01 -3.27
CA ASP A 134 -10.22 4.61 -3.08
C ASP A 134 -10.84 5.20 -1.81
N ALA A 135 -10.02 5.63 -0.85
CA ALA A 135 -10.50 6.34 0.33
C ALA A 135 -11.06 7.74 0.03
N GLY A 136 -10.90 8.25 -1.20
CA GLY A 136 -11.60 9.43 -1.70
C GLY A 136 -10.73 10.44 -2.43
N ARG A 137 -11.38 11.45 -3.04
CA ARG A 137 -10.74 12.46 -3.91
C ARG A 137 -9.49 13.11 -3.29
N LYS A 138 -9.56 13.54 -2.02
CA LYS A 138 -8.42 14.19 -1.35
C LYS A 138 -7.14 13.34 -1.34
N TYR A 139 -7.28 12.01 -1.30
CA TYR A 139 -6.15 11.10 -1.30
C TYR A 139 -5.66 10.80 -2.72
N LYS A 140 -6.55 10.79 -3.72
CA LYS A 140 -6.15 10.81 -5.14
C LYS A 140 -5.30 12.04 -5.45
N GLU A 141 -5.74 13.21 -4.99
CA GLU A 141 -5.00 14.47 -5.13
C GLU A 141 -3.63 14.40 -4.45
N LEU A 142 -3.55 13.84 -3.24
CA LEU A 142 -2.27 13.62 -2.53
C LEU A 142 -1.31 12.73 -3.32
N ILE A 143 -1.79 11.64 -3.93
CA ILE A 143 -0.97 10.78 -4.79
C ILE A 143 -0.46 11.58 -6.00
N CYS A 144 -1.32 12.35 -6.66
CA CYS A 144 -0.92 13.17 -7.81
C CYS A 144 0.11 14.26 -7.44
N ASP A 145 -0.09 14.94 -6.31
CA ASP A 145 0.86 15.95 -5.77
C ASP A 145 2.22 15.34 -5.41
N SER A 146 2.23 14.06 -5.04
CA SER A 146 3.44 13.31 -4.70
C SER A 146 4.17 12.75 -5.94
N TYR A 147 3.95 13.32 -7.12
CA TYR A 147 4.46 12.84 -8.42
C TYR A 147 3.92 11.46 -8.84
N GLY A 148 2.80 11.01 -8.24
CA GLY A 148 2.28 9.66 -8.46
C GLY A 148 1.94 9.35 -9.91
N VAL A 149 1.43 10.32 -10.69
CA VAL A 149 1.14 10.12 -12.11
C VAL A 149 2.40 9.76 -12.89
N GLN A 150 3.51 10.47 -12.63
CA GLN A 150 4.77 10.22 -13.32
C GLN A 150 5.34 8.84 -12.94
N SER A 151 5.45 8.55 -11.65
CA SER A 151 6.00 7.26 -11.17
C SER A 151 5.17 6.07 -11.66
N LEU A 152 3.84 6.19 -11.68
CA LEU A 152 2.95 5.13 -12.19
C LEU A 152 3.05 4.98 -13.71
N ALA A 153 3.10 6.07 -14.47
CA ALA A 153 3.26 6.00 -15.92
C ALA A 153 4.61 5.38 -16.32
N GLU A 154 5.69 5.75 -15.63
CA GLU A 154 7.01 5.14 -15.82
C GLU A 154 7.00 3.65 -15.47
N PHE A 155 6.38 3.27 -14.35
CA PHE A 155 6.27 1.86 -13.97
C PHE A 155 5.40 1.06 -14.95
N LEU A 156 4.31 1.63 -15.47
CA LEU A 156 3.52 1.01 -16.54
C LEU A 156 4.35 0.74 -17.80
N ALA A 157 5.17 1.72 -18.21
CA ALA A 157 5.99 1.63 -19.40
C ALA A 157 7.17 0.63 -19.28
N THR A 158 7.69 0.43 -18.07
CA THR A 158 8.93 -0.33 -17.82
C THR A 158 8.73 -1.69 -17.18
N SER A 159 7.58 -1.94 -16.52
CA SER A 159 7.30 -3.22 -15.86
C SER A 159 7.22 -4.38 -16.86
N ASN A 160 7.75 -5.53 -16.46
CA ASN A 160 7.67 -6.79 -17.20
C ASN A 160 6.51 -7.70 -16.73
N SER A 161 5.75 -7.30 -15.71
CA SER A 161 4.60 -8.06 -15.20
C SER A 161 3.31 -7.52 -15.80
N ALA A 162 2.62 -8.38 -16.57
CA ALA A 162 1.32 -8.07 -17.14
C ALA A 162 0.27 -7.70 -16.08
N GLU A 163 0.31 -8.38 -14.93
CA GLU A 163 -0.58 -8.13 -13.80
C GLU A 163 -0.26 -6.80 -13.12
N ALA A 164 1.02 -6.47 -12.92
CA ALA A 164 1.42 -5.19 -12.36
C ALA A 164 1.00 -4.03 -13.27
N GLN A 165 1.24 -4.15 -14.59
CA GLN A 165 0.80 -3.15 -15.57
C GLN A 165 -0.72 -2.94 -15.54
N LYS A 166 -1.50 -4.02 -15.39
CA LYS A 166 -2.96 -3.94 -15.28
C LYS A 166 -3.41 -3.22 -14.01
N ASP A 167 -2.81 -3.55 -12.87
CA ASP A 167 -3.13 -2.89 -11.60
C ASP A 167 -2.78 -1.38 -11.66
N VAL A 168 -1.66 -1.02 -12.30
CA VAL A 168 -1.26 0.38 -12.52
C VAL A 168 -2.22 1.11 -13.46
N GLN A 169 -2.67 0.46 -14.52
CA GLN A 169 -3.64 1.03 -15.46
C GLN A 169 -4.96 1.36 -14.76
N VAL A 170 -5.44 0.47 -13.89
CA VAL A 170 -6.64 0.70 -13.08
C VAL A 170 -6.45 1.89 -12.14
N LEU A 171 -5.29 1.97 -11.47
CA LEU A 171 -4.98 3.08 -10.56
C LEU A 171 -4.90 4.42 -11.30
N LEU A 172 -4.16 4.50 -12.41
CA LEU A 172 -4.07 5.73 -13.22
C LEU A 172 -5.47 6.19 -13.68
N ALA A 173 -6.31 5.28 -14.18
CA ALA A 173 -7.68 5.62 -14.56
C ALA A 173 -8.51 6.11 -13.35
N SER A 174 -8.35 5.50 -12.18
CA SER A 174 -9.02 5.94 -10.94
C SER A 174 -8.56 7.33 -10.50
N LEU A 175 -7.26 7.65 -10.63
CA LEU A 175 -6.71 8.96 -10.27
C LEU A 175 -7.30 10.09 -11.12
N GLY A 176 -7.64 9.83 -12.38
CA GLY A 176 -8.31 10.80 -13.26
C GLY A 176 -9.82 10.91 -13.03
N ARG A 177 -10.48 9.80 -12.65
CA ARG A 177 -11.93 9.74 -12.45
C ARG A 177 -12.37 10.51 -11.21
N ASP A 178 -13.39 11.36 -11.39
CA ASP A 178 -13.95 12.24 -10.36
C ASP A 178 -12.90 13.14 -9.69
N ASN A 179 -11.84 13.49 -10.42
CA ASN A 179 -10.70 14.29 -9.95
C ASN A 179 -10.31 15.38 -10.97
N PRO A 180 -11.14 16.44 -11.12
CA PRO A 180 -10.96 17.44 -12.18
C PRO A 180 -9.63 18.21 -12.09
N LYS A 181 -9.07 18.37 -10.88
CA LYS A 181 -7.80 19.07 -10.65
C LYS A 181 -6.62 18.41 -11.37
N TYR A 182 -6.60 17.07 -11.40
CA TYR A 182 -5.50 16.29 -11.96
C TYR A 182 -5.86 15.48 -13.21
N GLN A 183 -7.10 15.56 -13.70
CA GLN A 183 -7.55 14.83 -14.89
C GLN A 183 -6.62 15.05 -16.08
N ASN A 184 -6.22 16.30 -16.35
CA ASN A 184 -5.28 16.62 -17.43
C ASN A 184 -3.87 16.09 -17.18
N GLN A 185 -3.39 16.09 -15.93
CA GLN A 185 -2.09 15.52 -15.61
C GLN A 185 -2.08 14.02 -15.87
N VAL A 186 -3.11 13.30 -15.42
CA VAL A 186 -3.29 11.86 -15.65
C VAL A 186 -3.39 11.56 -17.15
N TYR A 187 -4.18 12.34 -17.89
CA TYR A 187 -4.32 12.21 -19.34
C TYR A 187 -2.96 12.36 -20.06
N ASN A 188 -2.21 13.41 -19.72
CA ASN A 188 -0.87 13.63 -20.29
C ASN A 188 0.13 12.54 -19.88
N GLY A 189 0.05 12.04 -18.65
CA GLY A 189 0.86 10.92 -18.17
C GLY A 189 0.62 9.65 -18.97
N LEU A 190 -0.64 9.33 -19.29
CA LEU A 190 -1.00 8.19 -20.14
C LEU A 190 -0.53 8.37 -21.59
N ILE A 191 -0.61 9.59 -22.15
CA ILE A 191 -0.04 9.88 -23.49
C ILE A 191 1.47 9.65 -23.50
N ALA A 192 2.18 10.03 -22.43
CA ALA A 192 3.62 9.83 -22.33
C ALA A 192 4.04 8.35 -22.30
N VAL A 193 3.12 7.41 -22.04
CA VAL A 193 3.38 5.96 -22.13
C VAL A 193 3.36 5.47 -23.57
N LEU A 194 2.63 6.12 -24.48
CA LEU A 194 2.43 5.63 -25.86
C LEU A 194 3.73 5.43 -26.67
N PRO A 195 4.79 6.24 -26.51
CA PRO A 195 6.06 6.02 -27.19
C PRO A 195 6.93 4.89 -26.62
N CYS A 196 6.51 4.18 -25.56
CA CYS A 196 7.33 3.13 -24.94
C CYS A 196 7.47 1.89 -25.86
N THR A 197 8.38 0.99 -25.54
CA THR A 197 8.62 -0.22 -26.35
C THR A 197 7.69 -1.39 -26.02
N SER A 198 6.85 -1.28 -24.99
CA SER A 198 5.95 -2.36 -24.55
C SER A 198 4.56 -2.23 -25.21
N PRO A 199 4.19 -3.10 -26.16
CA PRO A 199 2.88 -3.02 -26.81
C PRO A 199 1.72 -3.17 -25.83
N GLN A 200 1.91 -3.97 -24.79
CA GLN A 200 0.92 -4.14 -23.73
C GLN A 200 0.71 -2.85 -22.92
N ALA A 201 1.79 -2.17 -22.53
CA ALA A 201 1.68 -0.90 -21.83
C ALA A 201 0.98 0.17 -22.69
N GLN A 202 1.32 0.24 -23.98
CA GLN A 202 0.64 1.13 -24.93
C GLN A 202 -0.86 0.83 -25.02
N GLN A 203 -1.24 -0.44 -25.15
CA GLN A 203 -2.64 -0.86 -25.21
C GLN A 203 -3.40 -0.48 -23.93
N LEU A 204 -2.80 -0.75 -22.77
CA LEU A 204 -3.39 -0.41 -21.46
C LEU A 204 -3.55 1.10 -21.28
N ALA A 205 -2.56 1.89 -21.71
CA ALA A 205 -2.64 3.35 -21.68
C ALA A 205 -3.80 3.87 -22.56
N LEU A 206 -3.94 3.34 -23.79
CA LEU A 206 -5.06 3.68 -24.69
C LEU A 206 -6.42 3.29 -24.08
N GLN A 207 -6.51 2.15 -23.40
CA GLN A 207 -7.74 1.73 -22.72
C GLN A 207 -8.10 2.69 -21.58
N ALA A 208 -7.13 3.12 -20.76
CA ALA A 208 -7.36 4.10 -19.71
C ALA A 208 -7.80 5.46 -20.28
N LEU A 209 -7.16 5.94 -21.35
CA LEU A 209 -7.51 7.19 -22.02
C LEU A 209 -8.97 7.20 -22.49
N ARG A 210 -9.47 6.09 -23.05
CA ARG A 210 -10.87 5.96 -23.49
C ARG A 210 -11.88 6.04 -22.34
N VAL A 211 -11.51 5.57 -21.15
CA VAL A 211 -12.40 5.59 -19.97
C VAL A 211 -12.48 7.00 -19.35
N MET A 212 -11.52 7.87 -19.67
CA MET A 212 -11.45 9.25 -19.16
C MET A 212 -12.09 10.29 -20.08
N GLN A 213 -12.48 9.89 -21.31
CA GLN A 213 -13.24 10.69 -22.27
C GLN A 213 -14.74 10.62 -21.96
#